data_AF-A0A4P6JSD4-F1
#
_entry.id   AF-A0A4P6JSD4-F1
#
_cell.length_a   1.000
_cell.length_b   1.000
_cell.length_c   1.000
_cell.angle_alpha   90.00
_cell.angle_beta   90.00
_cell.angle_gamma   90.00
#
_symmetry.space_group_name_H-M   'P 1'
#
loop_
_entity.id
_entity.type
_entity.pdbx_description
1 polymer ?
#
loop_
_entity_poly.entity_id
_entity_poly.type
_entity_poly.pdbx_seq_one_letter_code
_entity_poly.pdbx_strand_id
1 'polypeptide(L)'
;MKIKGILFDLDGTLANTIPLCIKSYRLVWQELQGNILTDEEITSHFGLTEDGIFQKTMPDRWELAFKLYLETYEKLHHECAEPFAGIVNALDLLKERVLPWASLPANAPIQPILRSNTWI
;
A
#
# COMPACT_ATOMS: atom_id res chain seq x y z
N MET A 1 -1.22 8.61 -31.35
CA MET A 1 -0.43 8.08 -30.21
C MET A 1 -1.00 6.71 -29.84
N LYS A 2 -0.18 5.66 -29.62
CA LYS A 2 -0.66 4.30 -29.25
C LYS A 2 -0.22 3.99 -27.83
N ILE A 3 -1.17 3.82 -26.91
CA ILE A 3 -0.91 3.42 -25.53
C ILE A 3 -0.43 1.97 -25.53
N LYS A 4 0.69 1.69 -24.86
CA LYS A 4 1.30 0.35 -24.79
C LYS A 4 1.08 -0.35 -23.45
N GLY A 5 0.63 0.38 -22.44
CA GLY A 5 0.30 -0.14 -21.12
C GLY A 5 -0.09 0.98 -20.16
N ILE A 6 -0.70 0.61 -19.04
CA ILE A 6 -1.12 1.51 -17.96
C ILE A 6 -0.60 0.92 -16.64
N LEU A 7 0.05 1.75 -15.83
CA LEU A 7 0.50 1.38 -14.49
C LEU A 7 -0.42 2.06 -13.47
N PHE A 8 -0.90 1.28 -12.52
CA PHE A 8 -1.69 1.77 -11.41
C PHE A 8 -0.88 1.67 -10.12
N ASP A 9 -0.93 2.73 -9.33
CA ASP A 9 -0.63 2.65 -7.91
C ASP A 9 -1.75 1.87 -7.19
N LEU A 10 -1.45 1.27 -6.04
CA LEU A 10 -2.43 0.48 -5.28
C LEU A 10 -3.12 1.35 -4.24
N ASP A 11 -2.33 1.92 -3.33
CA ASP A 11 -2.81 2.53 -2.10
C ASP A 11 -3.44 3.90 -2.37
N GLY A 12 -4.72 4.05 -2.05
CA GLY A 12 -5.46 5.28 -2.35
C GLY A 12 -5.77 5.49 -3.83
N THR A 13 -5.41 4.53 -4.70
CA THR A 13 -5.72 4.57 -6.14
C THR A 13 -6.67 3.44 -6.54
N LEU A 14 -6.32 2.17 -6.32
CA LEU A 14 -7.20 1.04 -6.62
C LEU A 14 -8.12 0.70 -5.44
N ALA A 15 -7.63 0.86 -4.22
CA ALA A 15 -8.38 0.58 -3.00
C ALA A 15 -8.08 1.60 -1.92
N ASN A 16 -9.03 1.78 -1.00
CA ASN A 16 -8.88 2.68 0.15
C ASN A 16 -8.11 1.98 1.29
N THR A 17 -6.84 1.68 1.07
CA THR A 17 -5.97 1.00 2.04
C THR A 17 -5.31 1.97 3.03
N ILE A 18 -5.35 3.28 2.75
CA ILE A 18 -4.75 4.33 3.57
C ILE A 18 -5.16 4.25 5.06
N PRO A 19 -6.46 4.10 5.41
CA PRO A 19 -6.86 3.97 6.81
C PRO A 19 -6.23 2.76 7.52
N LEU A 20 -6.04 1.65 6.80
CA LEU A 20 -5.42 0.44 7.34
C LEU A 20 -3.91 0.65 7.59
N CYS A 21 -3.22 1.33 6.68
CA CYS A 21 -1.81 1.71 6.86
C CYS A 21 -1.64 2.62 8.08
N ILE A 22 -2.50 3.65 8.23
CA ILE A 22 -2.49 4.55 9.39
C ILE A 22 -2.73 3.78 10.69
N LYS A 23 -3.74 2.90 10.72
CA LYS A 23 -4.07 2.08 11.90
C LYS A 23 -2.90 1.16 12.28
N SER A 24 -2.32 0.47 11.31
CA SER A 24 -1.19 -0.44 11.53
C SER A 24 0.03 0.31 12.05
N TYR A 25 0.35 1.47 11.47
CA TYR A 25 1.45 2.32 11.92
C TYR A 25 1.25 2.80 13.36
N ARG A 26 0.04 3.28 13.68
CA ARG A 26 -0.31 3.76 15.02
C ARG A 26 -0.11 2.69 16.09
N LEU A 27 -0.53 1.46 15.82
CA LEU A 27 -0.41 0.35 16.76
C LEU A 27 1.05 0.01 17.05
N VAL A 28 1.88 -0.09 16.00
CA VAL A 28 3.32 -0.32 16.16
C VAL A 28 4.00 0.84 16.89
N TRP A 29 3.61 2.08 16.55
CA TRP A 29 4.13 3.26 17.23
C TRP A 29 3.82 3.23 18.73
N GLN A 30 2.56 2.96 19.07
CA GLN A 30 2.11 2.88 20.45
C GLN A 30 2.83 1.77 21.22
N GLU A 31 3.05 0.61 20.59
CA GLU A 31 3.78 -0.50 21.20
C GLU A 31 5.25 -0.15 21.49
N LEU A 32 5.92 0.53 20.56
CA LEU A 32 7.36 0.81 20.66
C LEU A 32 7.71 2.09 21.43
N GLN A 33 6.86 3.11 21.39
CA GLN A 33 7.11 4.45 21.94
C GLN A 33 6.20 4.80 23.12
N GLY A 34 5.09 4.08 23.32
CA GLY A 34 4.21 4.25 24.48
C GLY A 34 3.23 5.44 24.40
N ASN A 35 3.25 6.21 23.30
CA ASN A 35 2.29 7.28 23.02
C ASN A 35 1.49 7.00 21.73
N ILE A 36 0.42 7.77 21.48
CA ILE A 36 -0.43 7.62 20.29
C ILE A 36 -0.22 8.83 19.38
N LEU A 37 0.02 8.59 18.09
CA LEU A 37 0.05 9.62 17.06
C LEU A 37 -1.33 9.89 16.48
N THR A 38 -1.58 11.16 16.15
CA THR A 38 -2.72 11.63 15.35
C THR A 38 -2.61 11.17 13.89
N ASP A 39 -3.73 11.22 13.17
CA ASP A 39 -3.72 10.91 11.73
C ASP A 39 -2.84 11.93 10.96
N GLU A 40 -2.85 13.22 11.34
CA GLU A 40 -2.00 14.24 10.71
C GLU A 40 -0.51 13.97 10.91
N GLU A 41 -0.09 13.57 12.12
CA GLU A 41 1.31 13.23 12.39
C GLU A 41 1.78 12.05 11.54
N ILE A 42 0.97 10.99 11.44
CA ILE A 42 1.29 9.79 10.64
C ILE A 42 1.32 10.14 9.14
N THR A 43 0.30 10.83 8.64
CA THR A 43 0.18 11.18 7.22
C THR A 43 1.22 12.21 6.79
N SER A 44 1.79 13.00 7.70
CA SER A 44 2.92 13.90 7.40
C SER A 44 4.17 13.16 6.92
N HIS A 45 4.25 11.85 7.18
CA HIS A 45 5.34 10.99 6.73
C HIS A 45 5.07 10.29 5.38
N PHE A 46 3.84 10.38 4.87
CA PHE A 46 3.46 9.74 3.62
C PHE A 46 4.17 10.41 2.44
N GLY A 47 4.61 9.59 1.48
CA GLY A 47 5.48 9.99 0.37
C GLY A 47 6.90 9.43 0.48
N LEU A 48 7.28 8.86 1.64
CA LEU A 48 8.37 7.91 1.76
C LEU A 48 7.85 6.48 1.52
N THR A 49 8.75 5.56 1.17
CA THR A 49 8.45 4.13 1.28
C THR A 49 8.16 3.78 2.74
N GLU A 50 7.39 2.72 2.98
CA GLU A 50 6.93 2.36 4.33
C GLU A 50 8.10 2.08 5.28
N ASP A 51 9.14 1.40 4.80
CA ASP A 51 10.40 1.20 5.52
C ASP A 51 11.15 2.52 5.75
N GLY A 52 11.14 3.42 4.77
CA GLY A 52 11.71 4.76 4.85
C GLY A 52 11.08 5.63 5.95
N ILE A 53 9.77 5.45 6.22
CA ILE A 53 9.11 6.09 7.37
C ILE A 53 9.75 5.60 8.67
N PHE A 54 9.89 4.29 8.86
CA PHE A 54 10.48 3.74 10.09
C PHE A 54 11.97 4.07 10.23
N GLN A 55 12.73 4.10 9.14
CA GLN A 55 14.12 4.54 9.16
C GLN A 55 14.26 5.98 9.65
N LYS A 56 13.32 6.86 9.27
CA LYS A 56 13.32 8.26 9.68
C LYS A 56 12.86 8.46 11.12
N THR A 57 11.81 7.75 11.54
CA THR A 57 11.16 8.01 12.83
C THR A 57 11.65 7.12 13.97
N MET A 58 12.23 5.96 13.65
CA MET A 58 12.75 4.99 14.61
C MET A 58 14.10 4.39 14.15
N PRO A 59 15.13 5.21 13.84
CA PRO A 59 16.36 4.74 13.20
C PRO A 59 17.07 3.60 13.94
N ASP A 60 17.02 3.58 15.27
CA ASP A 60 17.71 2.54 16.06
C ASP A 60 17.00 1.18 16.06
N ARG A 61 15.74 1.12 15.61
CA ARG A 61 14.90 -0.09 15.67
C ARG A 61 14.00 -0.26 14.45
N TRP A 62 14.34 0.39 13.34
CA TRP A 62 13.46 0.50 12.18
C TRP A 62 13.12 -0.86 11.57
N GLU A 63 14.06 -1.81 11.57
CA GLU A 63 13.82 -3.18 11.05
C GLU A 63 12.76 -3.93 11.87
N LEU A 64 12.83 -3.81 13.20
CA LEU A 64 11.84 -4.39 14.10
C LEU A 64 10.48 -3.71 13.93
N ALA A 65 10.46 -2.37 13.87
CA ALA A 65 9.24 -1.61 13.67
C ALA A 65 8.56 -1.94 12.34
N PHE A 66 9.34 -2.03 11.27
CA PHE A 66 8.84 -2.39 9.95
C PHE A 66 8.31 -3.83 9.90
N LYS A 67 9.00 -4.77 10.53
CA LYS A 67 8.50 -6.15 10.66
C LYS A 67 7.17 -6.21 11.42
N LEU A 68 7.07 -5.54 12.58
CA LEU A 68 5.83 -5.49 13.35
C LEU A 68 4.69 -4.82 12.57
N TYR A 69 5.02 -3.82 11.76
CA TYR A 69 4.06 -3.17 10.87
C TYR A 69 3.50 -4.14 9.84
N LEU A 70 4.35 -4.90 9.15
CA LEU A 70 3.90 -5.92 8.18
C LEU A 70 3.02 -6.98 8.85
N GLU A 71 3.41 -7.49 10.01
CA GLU A 71 2.62 -8.48 10.76
C GLU A 71 1.27 -7.91 11.23
N THR A 72 1.25 -6.64 11.66
CA THR A 72 0.03 -5.96 12.09
C THR A 72 -0.90 -5.69 10.91
N TYR A 73 -0.34 -5.24 9.80
CA TYR A 73 -1.05 -5.00 8.55
C TYR A 73 -1.70 -6.28 8.02
N GLU A 74 -0.95 -7.40 8.00
CA GLU A 74 -1.48 -8.70 7.57
C GLU A 74 -2.63 -9.18 8.47
N LYS A 75 -2.48 -9.06 9.80
CA LYS A 75 -3.55 -9.41 10.75
C LYS A 75 -4.81 -8.57 10.54
N LEU A 76 -4.65 -7.29 10.24
CA LEU A 76 -5.76 -6.37 10.02
C LEU A 76 -6.26 -6.36 8.57
N HIS A 77 -5.67 -7.14 7.67
CA HIS A 77 -5.99 -7.10 6.24
C HIS A 77 -7.45 -7.46 5.93
N HIS A 78 -8.10 -8.24 6.80
CA HIS A 78 -9.53 -8.53 6.70
C HIS A 78 -10.43 -7.30 6.89
N GLU A 79 -9.92 -6.22 7.48
CA GLU A 79 -10.60 -4.92 7.60
C GLU A 79 -10.34 -4.01 6.40
N CYS A 80 -9.53 -4.45 5.42
CA CYS A 80 -9.16 -3.67 4.27
C CYS A 80 -10.38 -3.31 3.42
N ALA A 81 -10.37 -2.11 2.85
CA ALA A 81 -11.47 -1.63 2.04
C ALA A 81 -11.53 -2.36 0.69
N GLU A 82 -12.76 -2.64 0.26
CA GLU A 82 -13.05 -3.00 -1.13
C GLU A 82 -12.46 -1.96 -2.10
N PRO A 83 -12.13 -2.37 -3.35
CA PRO A 83 -11.70 -1.44 -4.39
C PRO A 83 -12.66 -0.24 -4.51
N PHE A 84 -12.14 0.93 -4.88
CA PHE A 84 -13.00 2.09 -5.11
C PHE A 84 -14.07 1.79 -6.16
N ALA A 85 -15.26 2.36 -5.97
CA ALA A 85 -16.38 2.13 -6.87
C ALA A 85 -15.99 2.43 -8.33
N GLY A 86 -16.23 1.46 -9.21
CA GLY A 86 -15.91 1.59 -10.64
C GLY A 86 -14.48 1.17 -11.03
N ILE A 87 -13.56 0.91 -10.09
CA ILE A 87 -12.22 0.40 -10.41
C ILE A 87 -12.30 -0.96 -11.09
N VAL A 88 -13.11 -1.88 -10.57
CA VAL A 88 -13.31 -3.21 -11.18
C VAL A 88 -13.79 -3.07 -12.64
N ASN A 89 -14.82 -2.25 -12.86
CA ASN A 89 -15.36 -2.00 -14.21
C ASN A 89 -14.31 -1.35 -15.13
N ALA A 90 -13.51 -0.41 -14.63
CA ALA A 90 -12.46 0.25 -15.40
C ALA A 90 -11.36 -0.74 -15.81
N LEU A 91 -10.93 -1.62 -14.91
CA LEU A 91 -9.93 -2.65 -15.19
C LEU A 91 -10.47 -3.67 -16.22
N ASP A 92 -11.75 -4.04 -16.15
CA ASP A 92 -12.35 -4.94 -17.12
C ASP A 92 -12.44 -4.32 -18.52
N LEU A 93 -12.80 -3.03 -18.63
CA LEU A 93 -12.77 -2.29 -19.90
C LEU A 93 -11.35 -2.22 -20.51
N LEU A 94 -10.31 -2.14 -19.68
CA LEU A 94 -8.93 -2.13 -20.15
C LEU A 94 -8.47 -3.51 -20.65
N LYS A 95 -8.91 -4.59 -19.99
CA LYS A 95 -8.69 -5.97 -20.46
C LYS A 95 -9.32 -6.21 -21.82
N GLU A 96 -10.56 -5.77 -22.02
CA GLU A 96 -11.29 -5.92 -23.30
C GLU A 96 -10.58 -5.20 -24.46
N ARG A 97 -9.84 -4.13 -24.18
CA ARG A 97 -9.09 -3.36 -25.17
C ARG A 97 -7.67 -3.90 -25.44
N VAL A 98 -7.30 -5.05 -24.86
CA VAL A 98 -5.98 -5.70 -24.98
C VAL A 98 -4.83 -4.78 -24.53
N LEU A 99 -5.11 -3.88 -23.57
CA LEU A 99 -4.08 -3.04 -22.98
C LEU A 99 -3.48 -3.74 -21.75
N PRO A 100 -2.16 -4.01 -21.73
CA PRO A 100 -1.50 -4.53 -20.53
C PRO A 100 -1.63 -3.54 -19.38
N TRP A 101 -2.02 -4.02 -18.20
CA TRP A 101 -1.99 -3.23 -16.96
C TRP A 101 -1.39 -4.05 -15.83
N ALA A 102 -0.82 -3.36 -14.84
CA ALA A 102 -0.27 -3.94 -13.63
C ALA A 102 -0.46 -2.97 -12.46
N SER A 103 -0.67 -3.51 -11.26
CA SER A 103 -0.54 -2.77 -10.00
C SER A 103 0.91 -2.81 -9.53
N LEU A 104 1.44 -1.69 -9.07
CA LEU A 104 2.75 -1.62 -8.42
C LEU A 104 2.55 -1.58 -6.90
N PRO A 105 3.00 -2.59 -6.13
CA PRO A 105 3.15 -2.41 -4.68
C PRO A 105 4.28 -1.41 -4.41
N ALA A 106 4.13 -0.59 -3.37
CA ALA A 106 5.03 0.52 -3.04
C ALA A 106 6.54 0.16 -2.96
N ASN A 107 6.88 -1.13 -2.73
CA ASN A 107 8.26 -1.60 -2.56
C ASN A 107 8.71 -2.64 -3.61
N ALA A 108 8.00 -2.83 -4.72
CA ALA A 108 8.41 -3.80 -5.74
C ALA A 108 9.46 -3.20 -6.70
N PRO A 109 10.59 -3.89 -6.98
CA PRO A 109 11.42 -3.53 -8.11
C PRO A 109 10.59 -3.62 -9.41
N ILE A 110 10.81 -2.68 -10.35
CA ILE A 110 10.14 -2.65 -11.65
C ILE A 110 10.51 -3.92 -12.42
N GLN A 111 9.75 -4.99 -12.21
CA GLN A 111 9.75 -6.19 -13.03
C GLN A 111 8.55 -6.06 -13.95
N PRO A 112 8.68 -6.31 -15.26
CA PRO A 112 7.53 -6.39 -16.14
C PRO A 112 6.64 -7.54 -15.65
N ILE A 113 5.51 -7.21 -15.01
CA ILE A 113 4.49 -8.20 -14.64
C ILE A 113 3.86 -8.68 -15.96
N LEU A 114 4.46 -9.72 -16.52
CA LEU A 114 3.85 -10.54 -17.55
C LEU A 114 2.89 -11.51 -16.87
N ARG A 115 1.60 -11.21 -16.98
CA ARG A 115 0.43 -12.08 -16.77
C ARG A 115 0.59 -13.15 -15.67
N SER A 116 -0.07 -12.96 -14.53
CA SER A 116 -0.69 -14.10 -13.84
C SER A 116 -2.12 -13.75 -13.41
N ASN A 117 -3.03 -14.70 -13.69
CA ASN A 117 -4.47 -14.62 -13.43
C ASN A 117 -4.80 -15.13 -12.02
N THR A 118 -4.14 -14.64 -10.99
CA THR A 118 -4.43 -15.08 -9.62
C THR A 118 -4.05 -14.00 -8.64
N TRP A 119 -5.03 -13.18 -8.23
CA TRP A 119 -5.17 -12.58 -6.89
C TRP A 119 -6.65 -12.20 -6.70
N ILE A 120 -7.36 -13.01 -5.91
CA ILE A 120 -8.47 -12.61 -5.02
C ILE A 120 -7.94 -12.93 -3.62
#